data_AF-A0A498KQX5-F1
#
_entry.id   AF-A0A498KQX5-F1
#
_cell.length_a   1.000
_cell.length_b   1.000
_cell.length_c   1.000
_cell.angle_alpha   90.00
_cell.angle_beta   90.00
_cell.angle_gamma   90.00
#
_symmetry.space_group_name_H-M   'P 1'
#
loop_
_entity.id
_entity.type
_entity.pdbx_description
1 polymer ?
#
loop_
_entity_poly.entity_id
_entity_poly.type
_entity_poly.pdbx_seq_one_letter_code
_entity_poly.pdbx_strand_id
1 'polypeptide(L)' 'MTAPLTPFERRLLAELAGGDQTPAGLAVALDTDLGTVLETTAALQARDLLERQGFDTCRLTDRGLEHVPDRPS' A
#
# COMPACT_ATOMS: atom_id res chain seq x y z
N MET A 1 10.63 -8.87 -15.04
CA MET A 1 11.32 -7.77 -14.33
C MET A 1 10.23 -6.88 -13.74
N THR A 2 10.11 -6.79 -12.42
CA THR A 2 9.12 -5.92 -11.77
C THR A 2 9.58 -4.48 -11.90
N ALA A 3 8.71 -3.58 -12.41
CA ALA A 3 9.04 -2.15 -12.50
C ALA A 3 9.34 -1.57 -11.10
N PRO A 4 10.23 -0.58 -10.97
CA PRO A 4 10.53 0.05 -9.69
C PRO A 4 9.26 0.68 -9.09
N LEU A 5 9.12 0.62 -7.77
CA LEU A 5 8.01 1.27 -7.07
C LEU A 5 8.14 2.80 -7.17
N THR A 6 7.03 3.44 -7.51
CA THR A 6 6.87 4.89 -7.48
C THR A 6 6.96 5.42 -6.05
N PRO A 7 7.25 6.72 -5.86
CA PRO A 7 7.23 7.34 -4.53
C PRO A 7 5.87 7.20 -3.83
N PHE A 8 4.78 7.27 -4.59
CA PHE A 8 3.42 7.12 -4.07
C PHE A 8 3.16 5.70 -3.57
N GLU A 9 3.49 4.67 -4.37
CA GLU A 9 3.36 3.27 -3.96
C GLU A 9 4.13 2.99 -2.67
N ARG A 10 5.36 3.50 -2.53
CA ARG A 10 6.16 3.31 -1.29
C ARG A 10 5.53 3.97 -0.08
N ARG A 11 4.96 5.17 -0.24
CA ARG A 11 4.22 5.84 0.84
C ARG A 11 2.99 5.04 1.25
N LEU A 12 2.23 4.53 0.29
CA LEU A 12 1.07 3.68 0.58
C LEU A 12 1.47 2.42 1.36
N LEU A 13 2.56 1.74 0.95
CA LEU A 13 3.09 0.58 1.70
C LEU A 13 3.52 0.97 3.12
N ALA A 14 4.11 2.17 3.31
CA ALA A 14 4.51 2.65 4.63
C ALA A 14 3.33 2.93 5.56
N GLU A 15 2.23 3.49 5.04
CA GLU A 15 1.01 3.70 5.82
C GLU A 15 0.39 2.36 6.25
N LEU A 16 0.32 1.39 5.33
CA LEU A 16 -0.15 0.03 5.65
C LEU A 16 0.74 -0.72 6.65
N ALA A 17 2.05 -0.41 6.69
CA ALA A 17 2.95 -0.97 7.70
C ALA A 17 2.69 -0.39 9.10
N GLY A 18 2.06 0.79 9.18
CA GLY A 18 1.68 1.44 10.44
C GLY A 18 0.47 0.82 11.13
N GLY A 19 -0.30 -0.02 10.42
CA GLY A 19 -1.47 -0.71 10.95
C GLY A 19 -2.56 -0.92 9.90
N ASP A 20 -3.62 -1.63 10.28
CA ASP A 20 -4.75 -1.90 9.39
C ASP A 20 -5.48 -0.60 9.04
N GLN A 21 -5.54 -0.27 7.75
CA GLN A 21 -6.24 0.91 7.25
C GLN A 21 -7.24 0.55 6.14
N THR A 22 -8.36 1.28 6.12
CA THR A 22 -9.31 1.22 5.01
C THR A 22 -8.79 2.06 3.83
N PRO A 23 -9.26 1.81 2.60
CA PRO A 23 -8.90 2.59 1.42
C PRO A 23 -9.25 4.08 1.58
N ALA A 24 -10.37 4.38 2.25
CA ALA A 24 -10.75 5.75 2.59
C ALA A 24 -9.79 6.38 3.61
N GLY A 25 -9.33 5.63 4.61
CA GLY A 25 -8.32 6.10 5.58
C GLY A 25 -6.99 6.40 4.91
N LEU A 26 -6.54 5.54 4.00
CA LEU A 26 -5.34 5.74 3.18
C LEU A 26 -5.46 6.99 2.30
N ALA A 27 -6.63 7.22 1.69
CA ALA A 27 -6.86 8.40 0.86
C ALA A 27 -6.64 9.71 1.66
N VAL A 28 -7.15 9.74 2.91
CA VAL A 28 -6.94 10.87 3.82
C VAL A 28 -5.47 10.98 4.24
N ALA A 29 -4.82 9.88 4.63
CA ALA A 29 -3.44 9.89 5.10
C ALA A 29 -2.44 10.30 4.01
N LEU A 30 -2.72 9.92 2.76
CA LEU A 30 -1.87 10.19 1.60
C LEU A 30 -2.24 11.48 0.85
N ASP A 31 -3.24 12.23 1.35
CA ASP A 31 -3.77 13.44 0.72
C ASP A 31 -4.09 13.24 -0.77
N THR A 32 -4.94 12.25 -1.05
CA THR A 32 -5.25 11.79 -2.41
C THR A 32 -6.68 11.26 -2.53
N ASP A 33 -7.11 10.99 -3.76
CA ASP A 33 -8.45 10.49 -4.04
C ASP A 33 -8.55 8.98 -3.79
N LEU A 34 -9.74 8.53 -3.36
CA LEU A 34 -10.03 7.11 -3.15
C LEU A 34 -9.79 6.27 -4.42
N GLY A 35 -10.10 6.83 -5.59
CA GLY A 35 -9.85 6.16 -6.88
C GLY A 35 -8.38 5.80 -7.08
N THR A 36 -7.49 6.76 -6.80
CA THR A 36 -6.04 6.56 -6.90
C THR A 36 -5.53 5.50 -5.92
N VAL A 37 -6.08 5.45 -4.71
CA VAL A 37 -5.76 4.40 -3.72
C VAL A 37 -6.21 3.03 -4.24
N LEU A 38 -7.43 2.90 -4.77
CA LEU A 38 -7.95 1.64 -5.27
C LEU A 38 -7.18 1.12 -6.48
N GLU A 39 -6.84 2.00 -7.44
CA GLU A 39 -6.02 1.63 -8.59
C GLU A 39 -4.60 1.21 -8.17
N THR A 40 -4.00 1.94 -7.24
CA THR A 40 -2.64 1.64 -6.75
C THR A 40 -2.61 0.34 -5.96
N THR A 41 -3.57 0.12 -5.06
CA THR A 41 -3.67 -1.13 -4.31
C THR A 41 -3.91 -2.33 -5.23
N ALA A 42 -4.74 -2.19 -6.26
CA ALA A 42 -4.92 -3.23 -7.28
C ALA A 42 -3.62 -3.53 -8.05
N ALA A 43 -2.87 -2.49 -8.44
CA ALA A 43 -1.57 -2.65 -9.10
C ALA A 43 -0.54 -3.35 -8.19
N LEU A 44 -0.51 -3.01 -6.91
CA LEU A 44 0.38 -3.63 -5.91
C LEU A 44 -0.01 -5.09 -5.60
N GLN A 45 -1.30 -5.42 -5.58
CA GLN A 45 -1.78 -6.80 -5.47
C GLN A 45 -1.36 -7.63 -6.69
N ALA A 46 -1.50 -7.09 -7.91
CA ALA A 46 -1.04 -7.76 -9.13
C ALA A 46 0.48 -8.02 -9.14
N ARG A 47 1.23 -7.32 -8.28
CA ARG A 47 2.67 -7.47 -8.09
C ARG A 47 3.04 -8.31 -6.87
N ASP A 48 2.06 -8.92 -6.19
CA ASP A 48 2.26 -9.76 -5.00
C ASP A 48 2.83 -8.99 -3.79
N LEU A 49 2.57 -7.67 -3.72
CA LEU A 49 3.03 -6.81 -2.62
C LEU A 49 1.97 -6.58 -1.56
N LEU A 50 0.71 -6.79 -1.93
CA LEU A 50 -0.45 -6.68 -1.06
C LEU A 50 -1.33 -7.91 -1.23
N GLU A 51 -1.97 -8.30 -0.14
CA GLU A 51 -3.02 -9.31 -0.10
C GLU A 51 -4.33 -8.69 0.37
N ARG A 52 -5.45 -9.17 -0.19
CA ARG A 52 -6.77 -8.81 0.31
C ARG A 52 -7.01 -9.46 1.66
N GLN A 53 -7.36 -8.65 2.64
CA GLN A 53 -7.79 -9.08 3.95
C GLN A 53 -9.25 -8.63 4.14
N GLY A 54 -10.22 -9.38 3.62
CA GLY A 54 -11.64 -9.02 3.71
C GLY A 54 -12.15 -8.13 2.56
N PHE A 55 -13.27 -7.45 2.78
CA PHE A 55 -14.02 -6.76 1.71
C PHE A 55 -13.31 -5.51 1.19
N ASP A 56 -12.62 -4.77 2.07
CA ASP A 56 -11.97 -3.49 1.72
C ASP A 56 -10.57 -3.30 2.30
N THR A 57 -10.10 -4.18 3.19
CA THR A 57 -8.79 -4.02 3.84
C THR A 57 -7.70 -4.77 3.08
N CYS A 58 -6.52 -4.15 2.95
CA CYS A 58 -5.34 -4.75 2.32
C CYS A 58 -4.24 -4.91 3.37
N ARG A 59 -3.51 -6.03 3.32
CA ARG A 59 -2.37 -6.32 4.17
C ARG A 59 -1.10 -6.45 3.32
N LEU A 60 0.04 -6.05 3.87
CA LEU A 60 1.35 -6.28 3.25
C LEU A 60 1.70 -7.77 3.23
N THR A 61 2.22 -8.24 2.09
CA THR A 61 2.93 -9.52 2.02
C THR A 61 4.34 -9.37 2.60
N ASP A 62 5.04 -10.50 2.82
CA ASP A 62 6.47 -10.48 3.17
C ASP A 62 7.29 -9.66 2.16
N ARG A 63 6.94 -9.77 0.87
CA ARG A 63 7.57 -9.01 -0.21
C ARG A 63 7.20 -7.52 -0.18
N GLY A 64 5.97 -7.19 0.18
CA GLY A 64 5.54 -5.80 0.40
C GLY A 64 6.34 -5.13 1.52
N LEU A 65 6.63 -5.86 2.60
CA LEU A 65 7.41 -5.38 3.74
C LEU A 65 8.86 -5.05 3.36
N GLU A 66 9.48 -5.78 2.44
CA GLU A 66 10.84 -5.48 1.92
C GLU A 66 10.95 -4.08 1.27
N HIS A 67 9.82 -3.51 0.87
CA HIS A 67 9.75 -2.22 0.20
C HIS A 67 9.32 -1.06 1.11
N VAL A 68 8.98 -1.35 2.36
CA VAL A 68 8.68 -0.32 3.36
C VAL A 68 10.00 0.34 3.76
N PRO A 69 10.13 1.67 3.62
CA PRO A 69 11.34 2.35 4.09
C PRO A 69 11.48 2.14 5.60
N ASP A 70 12.68 1.75 6.03
CA ASP A 70 13.03 1.61 7.45
C ASP A 70 12.64 2.90 8.18
N ARG A 71 11.73 2.79 9.16
CA ARG A 71 11.25 3.95 9.91
C ARG A 71 12.46 4.50 10.67
N PRO A 72 12.87 5.77 10.49
CA PRO A 72 13.79 6.35 11.45
C PRO A 72 13.12 6.28 12.83
N SER A 73 13.79 5.60 13.76
CA SER A 73 13.36 5.44 15.15
C SER A 73 13.14 6.78 15.86
#